data_AF-A0A952Y6P2-F1
#
_entry.id   AF-A0A952Y6P2-F1
#
_cell.length_a   1.000
_cell.length_b   1.000
_cell.length_c   1.000
_cell.angle_alpha   90.00
_cell.angle_beta   90.00
_cell.angle_gamma   90.00
#
_symmetry.space_group_name_H-M   'P 1'
#
loop_
_entity.id
_entity.type
_entity.pdbx_description
1 polymer ?
#
loop_
_entity_poly.entity_id
_entity_poly.type
_entity_poly.pdbx_seq_one_letter_code
_entity_poly.pdbx_strand_id
1 'polypeptide(L)' 'MSNLTITVDDEVLKKARIRALEQGSSVNAVLRELLEAYAGVHRGQSAAATDLIALSNEVQTRRGDRAWTRDELYERR' A
#
# COMPACT_ATOMS: atom_id res chain seq x y z
N MET A 1 -13.80 -5.68 18.50
CA MET A 1 -14.50 -6.25 17.33
C MET A 1 -15.94 -5.80 17.37
N SER A 2 -16.43 -5.19 16.29
CA SER A 2 -17.81 -4.76 16.12
C SER A 2 -18.46 -5.56 15.00
N ASN A 3 -19.74 -5.93 15.15
CA ASN A 3 -20.48 -6.65 14.11
C ASN A 3 -21.24 -5.65 13.23
N LEU A 4 -21.15 -5.83 11.91
CA LEU A 4 -21.88 -5.06 10.91
C LEU A 4 -22.86 -6.00 10.20
N THR A 5 -24.14 -5.63 10.18
CA THR A 5 -25.18 -6.29 9.39
C THR A 5 -25.69 -5.32 8.35
N ILE A 6 -25.65 -5.74 7.08
CA ILE A 6 -26.16 -4.96 5.95
C ILE A 6 -27.09 -5.83 5.12
N THR A 7 -28.11 -5.22 4.53
CA THR A 7 -28.96 -5.86 3.54
C THR A 7 -28.36 -5.62 2.16
N VAL A 8 -28.12 -6.69 1.41
CA VAL A 8 -27.63 -6.66 0.04
C VAL A 8 -28.46 -7.61 -0.80
N ASP A 9 -28.49 -7.38 -2.11
CA ASP A 9 -29.14 -8.29 -3.05
C ASP A 9 -28.46 -9.68 -3.01
N ASP A 10 -29.27 -10.74 -2.98
CA ASP A 10 -28.80 -12.11 -2.84
C ASP A 10 -27.91 -12.56 -4.01
N GLU A 11 -28.20 -12.11 -5.23
CA GLU A 11 -27.39 -12.44 -6.41
C GLU A 11 -26.04 -11.73 -6.36
N VAL A 12 -26.00 -10.51 -5.82
CA VAL A 12 -24.75 -9.79 -5.57
C VAL A 12 -23.92 -10.52 -4.50
N LEU A 13 -24.54 -10.93 -3.40
CA LEU A 13 -23.85 -11.66 -2.33
C LEU A 13 -23.30 -12.99 -2.82
N LYS A 14 -24.05 -13.72 -3.66
CA LYS A 14 -23.62 -14.98 -4.25
C LYS A 14 -22.41 -14.81 -5.16
N LYS A 15 -22.44 -13.82 -6.07
CA LYS A 15 -21.30 -13.50 -6.94
C LYS A 15 -20.07 -13.08 -6.14
N ALA A 16 -20.25 -12.27 -5.10
CA ALA A 16 -19.17 -11.85 -4.22
C ALA A 16 -18.53 -13.04 -3.50
N ARG A 17 -19.33 -14.00 -3.03
CA ARG A 17 -18.83 -15.23 -2.40
C ARG A 17 -18.00 -16.08 -3.35
N ILE A 18 -18.48 -16.30 -4.57
CA ILE A 18 -17.74 -17.07 -5.59
C ILE A 18 -16.39 -16.40 -5.86
N ARG A 19 -16.41 -15.10 -6.13
CA ARG A 19 -15.20 -14.31 -6.40
C ARG A 19 -14.21 -14.33 -5.23
N ALA A 20 -14.70 -14.22 -3.99
CA ALA A 20 -13.85 -14.27 -2.81
C ALA A 20 -13.19 -15.66 -2.66
N LEU A 21 -13.94 -16.74 -2.90
CA LEU A 21 -13.43 -18.11 -2.86
C LEU A 21 -12.37 -18.35 -3.94
N GLU A 22 -12.58 -17.87 -5.16
CA GLU A 22 -11.59 -17.93 -6.25
C GLU A 22 -10.26 -17.24 -5.88
N GLN A 23 -10.32 -16.21 -5.03
CA GLN A 23 -9.15 -15.49 -4.53
C GLN A 23 -8.59 -16.06 -3.22
N GLY A 24 -9.13 -17.19 -2.73
CA GLY A 24 -8.72 -17.78 -1.45
C GLY A 24 -9.08 -16.91 -0.23
N SER A 25 -10.07 -16.04 -0.37
CA SER A 25 -10.51 -15.08 0.65
C SER A 25 -11.99 -15.29 1.03
N SER A 26 -12.51 -14.42 1.89
CA SER A 26 -13.92 -14.40 2.27
C SER A 26 -14.51 -13.02 2.05
N VAL A 27 -15.83 -12.96 1.83
CA VAL A 27 -16.55 -11.69 1.70
C VAL A 27 -16.35 -10.78 2.92
N ASN A 28 -16.25 -11.37 4.12
CA ASN A 28 -15.99 -10.62 5.35
C ASN A 28 -14.58 -10.03 5.40
N ALA A 29 -13.58 -10.74 4.86
CA ALA A 29 -12.21 -10.22 4.77
C ALA A 29 -12.14 -9.07 3.77
N VAL A 30 -12.76 -9.21 2.59
CA VAL A 30 -12.83 -8.14 1.58
C VAL A 30 -13.55 -6.92 2.13
N LEU A 31 -14.69 -7.10 2.82
CA LEU A 31 -15.42 -5.99 3.46
C LEU A 31 -14.60 -5.30 4.55
N ARG A 32 -13.84 -6.07 5.34
CA ARG A 32 -12.96 -5.50 6.37
C ARG A 32 -11.92 -4.58 5.73
N GLU A 33 -11.18 -5.07 4.73
CA GLU A 33 -10.15 -4.28 4.04
C GLU A 33 -10.76 -3.03 3.39
N LEU A 34 -11.93 -3.17 2.77
CA LEU A 34 -12.63 -2.05 2.14
C LEU A 34 -13.05 -0.98 3.17
N LEU A 35 -13.54 -1.40 4.33
CA LEU A 35 -13.91 -0.51 5.43
C LEU A 35 -12.69 0.15 6.07
N GLU A 36 -11.57 -0.56 6.23
CA GLU A 36 -10.30 -0.01 6.73
C GLU A 36 -9.72 1.03 5.77
N ALA A 37 -9.77 0.74 4.46
CA ALA A 37 -9.39 1.69 3.41
C ALA A 37 -10.33 2.91 3.40
N TYR A 38 -11.65 2.70 3.47
CA TYR A 38 -12.65 3.76 3.47
C TYR A 38 -12.56 4.68 4.69
N ALA A 39 -12.40 4.10 5.88
CA ALA A 39 -12.16 4.83 7.12
C ALA A 39 -10.80 5.55 7.11
N GLY A 40 -9.95 5.29 6.11
CA GLY A 40 -8.65 5.90 5.99
C GLY A 40 -7.66 5.42 7.05
N VAL A 41 -7.87 4.24 7.63
CA VAL A 41 -6.96 3.66 8.62
C VAL A 41 -5.57 3.44 8.01
N HIS A 42 -5.49 3.24 6.69
CA HIS A 42 -4.24 3.18 5.93
C HIS A 42 -3.73 4.52 5.37
N ARG A 43 -4.38 5.66 5.65
CA ARG A 43 -3.88 6.98 5.18
C ARG A 43 -2.49 7.29 5.70
N GLY A 44 -2.10 6.77 6.88
CA GLY A 44 -0.74 6.94 7.40
C GLY A 44 0.34 6.32 6.51
N GLN A 45 0.07 5.14 5.93
CA GLN A 45 1.02 4.49 5.01
C GLN A 45 0.99 5.10 3.60
N SER A 46 -0.20 5.48 3.10
CA SER A 46 -0.33 6.13 1.79
C SER A 46 0.23 7.55 1.77
N ALA A 47 0.12 8.29 2.87
CA ALA A 47 0.74 9.61 3.02
C ALA A 47 2.27 9.47 3.04
N ALA A 48 2.84 8.56 3.83
CA ALA A 48 4.30 8.36 3.86
C ALA A 48 4.88 7.97 2.48
N ALA A 49 4.18 7.14 1.71
CA ALA A 49 4.60 6.80 0.34
C ALA A 49 4.51 8.01 -0.61
N THR A 50 3.47 8.84 -0.45
CA THR A 50 3.29 10.06 -1.25
C THR A 50 4.33 11.12 -0.89
N ASP A 51 4.62 11.29 0.39
CA ASP A 51 5.66 12.18 0.91
C ASP A 51 7.04 11.73 0.45
N LEU A 52 7.32 10.41 0.43
CA LEU A 52 8.58 9.87 -0.08
C LEU A 52 8.76 10.16 -1.58
N ILE A 53 7.71 10.01 -2.38
CA ILE A 53 7.74 10.32 -3.83
C ILE A 53 7.91 11.83 -4.04
N ALA A 54 7.21 12.65 -3.26
CA ALA A 54 7.34 14.11 -3.30
C ALA A 54 8.77 14.54 -2.97
N LEU A 55 9.35 14.01 -1.89
CA LEU A 55 10.73 14.26 -1.48
C LEU A 55 11.72 13.82 -2.56
N SER A 56 11.51 12.66 -3.19
CA SER A 56 12.36 12.18 -4.28
C SER A 56 12.30 13.06 -5.53
N ASN A 57 11.16 13.70 -5.80
CA ASN A 57 11.01 14.61 -6.94
C ASN A 57 11.58 16.00 -6.66
N GLU A 58 11.51 16.46 -5.40
CA GLU A 58 12.09 17.73 -4.96
C GLU A 58 13.63 17.65 -4.89
N VAL A 59 14.17 16.50 -4.47
CA VAL A 59 15.60 16.28 -4.37
C VAL A 59 16.18 15.97 -5.76
N GLN A 60 16.67 17.00 -6.44
CA GLN A 60 17.57 16.88 -7.60
C GLN A 60 18.97 16.41 -7.15
N THR A 61 19.08 15.21 -6.58
CA THR A 61 20.40 14.62 -6.35
C THR A 61 20.95 14.08 -7.67
N ARG A 62 21.91 14.79 -8.26
CA ARG A 62 22.78 14.20 -9.27
C ARG A 62 23.93 13.53 -8.53
N ARG A 63 24.23 12.28 -8.90
CA ARG A 63 25.59 11.77 -8.75
C ARG A 63 26.48 12.78 -9.45
N GLY A 64 27.25 13.56 -8.69
CA GLY A 64 28.22 14.49 -9.28
C GLY A 64 29.14 13.71 -10.24
N ASP A 65 29.82 14.40 -11.16
CA ASP A 65 30.65 13.79 -12.21
C ASP A 65 31.81 12.92 -11.69
N ARG A 66 31.95 12.80 -10.36
CA ARG A 66 32.93 11.97 -9.71
C ARG A 66 32.48 10.51 -9.68
N ALA A 67 33.11 9.71 -10.53
CA ALA A 67 33.13 8.27 -10.36
C ALA A 67 34.22 7.92 -9.35
N TRP A 68 33.83 7.64 -8.10
CA TRP A 68 34.77 7.10 -7.13
C TRP A 68 35.24 5.73 -7.59
N THR A 69 36.56 5.56 -7.65
CA THR A 69 37.14 4.23 -7.79
C THR A 69 37.13 3.54 -6.42
N ARG A 70 37.13 2.21 -6.41
CA ARG A 70 37.08 1.42 -5.17
C ARG A 70 38.20 1.83 -4.21
N ASP A 71 39.38 2.12 -4.74
CA ASP A 71 40.57 2.44 -3.94
C ASP A 71 40.47 3.83 -3.28
N GLU A 72 39.80 4.81 -3.92
CA GLU A 72 39.55 6.15 -3.34
C GLU A 72 38.60 6.13 -2.13
N LEU A 73 37.71 5.14 -2.04
CA LEU A 73 36.76 5.03 -0.92
C LEU A 73 37.40 4.44 0.34
N TYR A 74 38.49 3.69 0.19
CA TYR A 74 39.20 3.07 1.31
C TYR A 74 40.24 4.00 1.95
N GLU A 75 40.52 5.16 1.36
CA GLU A 75 41.47 6.13 1.90
C GLU A 75 40.76 7.14 2.83
N ARG A 76 40.26 6.62 3.96
CA ARG A 76 40.05 7.42 5.17
C ARG A 76 40.74 6.71 6.32
N ARG A 77 41.96 7.13 6.61
CA ARG A 77 42.61 6.93 7.90
C ARG A 77 42.94 8.27 8.51
#